data_AF-A0A7J7LFZ1-F1
#
_entry.id   AF-A0A7J7LFZ1-F1
#
_cell.length_a   1.000
_cell.length_b   1.000
_cell.length_c   1.000
_cell.angle_alpha   90.00
_cell.angle_beta   90.00
_cell.angle_gamma   90.00
#
_symmetry.space_group_name_H-M   'P 1'
#
loop_
_entity.id
_entity.type
_entity.pdbx_description
1 polymer ?
#
loop_
_entity_poly.entity_id
_entity_poly.type
_entity_poly.pdbx_seq_one_letter_code
_entity_poly.pdbx_strand_id
1 'polypeptide(L)'
;MQLLRISTLCQEQLAKILDDVDLESIEECYLEMNTTEFNLGETLDAVVMQGMSLSTKRKVQIVCDLPDEISSMDLYEDNLRLQQVLSNFLRNAILFSPVMEDSSVAPSVIPRNEKIRNGVDVVHLKFKIDHPAPGIPVALV
;
A
#
# COMPACT_ATOMS: atom_id res chain seq x y z
N MET A 1 17.70 17.43 9.38
CA MET A 1 16.37 17.77 8.81
C MET A 1 15.65 16.54 8.27
N GLN A 2 16.26 15.71 7.43
CA GLN A 2 15.61 14.55 6.81
C GLN A 2 15.21 13.44 7.81
N LEU A 3 16.07 13.15 8.79
CA LEU A 3 15.79 12.14 9.82
C LEU A 3 14.61 12.51 10.74
N LEU A 4 14.42 13.81 11.01
CA LEU A 4 13.31 14.32 11.82
C LEU A 4 11.98 14.16 11.07
N ARG A 5 11.97 14.49 9.76
CA ARG A 5 10.80 14.32 8.88
C ARG A 5 10.39 12.85 8.77
N ILE A 6 11.36 11.95 8.61
CA ILE A 6 11.09 10.49 8.57
C ILE A 6 10.55 10.01 9.92
N SER A 7 11.09 10.48 11.04
CA SER A 7 10.60 10.14 12.37
C SER A 7 9.16 10.61 12.60
N THR A 8 8.81 11.81 12.16
CA THR A 8 7.46 12.37 12.26
C THR A 8 6.47 11.55 11.43
N LEU A 9 6.79 11.21 10.18
CA LEU A 9 5.93 10.39 9.33
C LEU A 9 5.69 8.99 9.94
N CYS A 10 6.73 8.37 10.51
CA CYS A 10 6.59 7.10 11.22
C CYS A 10 5.70 7.21 12.47
N GLN A 11 5.80 8.31 13.22
CA GLN A 11 4.98 8.55 14.42
C GLN A 11 3.51 8.83 14.05
N GLU A 12 3.27 9.64 13.02
CA GLU A 12 1.93 9.90 12.49
C GLU A 12 1.28 8.62 11.97
N GLN A 13 2.07 7.77 11.30
CA GLN A 13 1.60 6.48 10.83
C GLN A 13 1.25 5.53 11.99
N LEU A 14 2.09 5.46 13.03
CA LEU A 14 1.83 4.63 14.21
C LEU A 14 0.60 5.12 14.99
N ALA A 15 0.40 6.44 15.08
CA ALA A 15 -0.80 7.02 15.70
C ALA A 15 -2.07 6.62 14.92
N LYS A 16 -2.04 6.72 13.58
CA LYS A 16 -3.16 6.29 12.73
C LYS A 16 -3.40 4.77 12.69
N ILE A 17 -2.38 3.96 12.98
CA ILE A 17 -2.53 2.49 13.08
C ILE A 17 -3.08 2.07 14.45
N LEU A 18 -2.77 2.81 15.51
CA LEU A 18 -3.30 2.58 16.86
C LEU A 18 -4.74 3.06 17.01
N ASP A 19 -5.16 4.05 16.21
CA ASP A 19 -6.55 4.40 16.01
C ASP A 19 -7.25 3.36 15.11
N ASP A 20 -7.57 2.19 15.66
CA ASP A 20 -8.68 1.32 15.20
C ASP A 20 -10.06 2.04 15.28
N VAL A 21 -10.06 3.38 15.32
CA VAL A 21 -11.19 4.32 15.47
C VAL A 21 -11.97 4.46 14.17
N ASP A 22 -11.38 4.10 13.03
CA ASP A 22 -12.05 4.23 11.74
C ASP A 22 -13.00 3.07 11.41
N LEU A 23 -12.98 1.97 12.16
CA LEU A 23 -13.86 0.84 11.86
C LEU A 23 -15.33 1.22 12.08
N GLU A 24 -15.61 1.88 13.21
CA GLU A 24 -16.96 2.37 13.56
C GLU A 24 -17.42 3.45 12.56
N SER A 25 -16.54 4.38 12.16
CA SER A 25 -16.89 5.43 11.20
C SER A 25 -17.07 4.90 9.76
N ILE A 26 -16.36 3.85 9.35
CA ILE A 26 -16.63 3.13 8.10
C ILE A 26 -17.99 2.43 8.17
N GLU A 27 -18.25 1.68 9.24
CA GLU A 27 -19.50 0.92 9.41
C GLU A 27 -20.72 1.84 9.44
N GLU A 28 -20.59 3.01 10.08
CA GLU A 28 -21.64 4.03 10.14
C GLU A 28 -21.67 4.97 8.91
N CYS A 29 -20.79 4.77 7.93
CA CYS A 29 -20.69 5.58 6.69
C CYS A 29 -20.39 7.07 6.91
N TYR A 30 -19.72 7.42 8.01
CA TYR A 30 -19.31 8.80 8.32
C TYR A 30 -17.80 9.04 8.17
N LEU A 31 -17.05 8.08 7.61
CA LEU A 31 -15.62 8.27 7.34
C LEU A 31 -15.39 9.45 6.38
N GLU A 32 -14.70 10.48 6.86
CA GLU A 32 -14.23 11.58 6.03
C GLU A 32 -12.86 11.26 5.44
N MET A 33 -12.74 11.36 4.11
CA MET A 33 -11.47 11.19 3.40
C MET A 33 -10.61 12.45 3.54
N ASN A 34 -9.37 12.31 3.99
CA ASN A 34 -8.43 13.44 4.03
C ASN A 34 -7.69 13.56 2.69
N THR A 35 -8.38 14.09 1.68
CA THR A 35 -7.85 14.19 0.31
C THR A 35 -6.75 15.24 0.20
N THR A 36 -5.58 14.82 -0.26
CA THR A 36 -4.40 15.68 -0.45
C THR A 36 -3.69 15.29 -1.74
N GLU A 37 -2.89 16.20 -2.30
CA GLU A 37 -2.01 15.90 -3.41
C GLU A 37 -0.81 15.07 -2.92
N PHE A 38 -0.50 13.96 -3.59
CA PHE A 38 0.66 13.14 -3.30
C PHE A 38 1.17 12.38 -4.53
N ASN A 39 2.45 12.00 -4.49
CA ASN A 39 3.07 11.16 -5.51
C ASN A 39 2.87 9.67 -5.19
N LEU A 40 2.30 8.91 -6.13
CA LEU A 40 2.02 7.49 -5.95
C LEU A 40 3.29 6.63 -5.79
N GLY A 41 4.38 7.00 -6.48
CA GLY A 41 5.67 6.34 -6.34
C GLY A 41 6.19 6.42 -4.91
N GLU A 42 6.19 7.60 -4.31
CA GLU A 42 6.60 7.81 -2.90
C GLU A 42 5.76 6.98 -1.93
N THR A 43 4.45 6.87 -2.17
CA THR A 43 3.56 6.02 -1.36
C THR A 43 3.91 4.54 -1.48
N LEU A 44 4.16 4.05 -2.69
CA LEU A 44 4.53 2.65 -2.93
C LEU A 44 5.90 2.31 -2.34
N ASP A 45 6.87 3.23 -2.44
CA ASP A 45 8.17 3.10 -1.78
C ASP A 45 8.02 2.97 -0.27
N ALA A 46 7.18 3.82 0.35
CA ALA A 46 6.91 3.73 1.78
C ALA A 46 6.27 2.40 2.18
N VAL A 47 5.34 1.88 1.38
CA VAL A 47 4.73 0.55 1.57
C VAL A 47 5.79 -0.55 1.51
N VAL A 48 6.66 -0.54 0.49
CA VAL A 48 7.75 -1.52 0.34
C VAL A 48 8.70 -1.44 1.54
N MET A 49 9.13 -0.23 1.93
CA MET A 49 10.03 -0.02 3.07
C MET A 49 9.46 -0.55 4.38
N GLN A 50 8.16 -0.43 4.61
CA GLN A 50 7.48 -0.98 5.79
C GLN A 50 7.49 -2.52 5.80
N GLY A 51 7.45 -3.14 4.63
CA GLY A 51 7.55 -4.60 4.46
C GLY A 51 8.96 -5.17 4.67
N MET A 52 10.02 -4.38 4.41
CA MET A 52 11.41 -4.86 4.35
C MET A 52 11.88 -5.60 5.61
N SER A 53 11.54 -5.10 6.81
CA SER A 53 11.95 -5.74 8.06
C SER A 53 11.35 -7.14 8.21
N LEU A 54 10.07 -7.28 7.88
CA LEU A 54 9.37 -8.55 7.96
C LEU A 54 9.81 -9.51 6.85
N SER A 55 9.96 -9.00 5.63
CA SER A 55 10.51 -9.71 4.47
C SER A 55 11.86 -10.36 4.82
N THR A 56 12.78 -9.58 5.40
CA THR A 56 14.09 -10.07 5.86
C THR A 56 13.96 -11.18 6.90
N LYS A 57 13.10 -10.99 7.92
CA LYS A 57 12.87 -11.99 8.98
C LYS A 57 12.27 -13.29 8.45
N ARG A 58 11.39 -13.20 7.45
CA ARG A 58 10.71 -14.36 6.83
C ARG A 58 11.50 -14.97 5.69
N LYS A 59 12.61 -14.36 5.25
CA LYS A 59 13.35 -14.74 4.04
C LYS A 59 12.46 -14.79 2.80
N VAL A 60 11.60 -13.79 2.66
CA VAL A 60 10.70 -13.63 1.50
C VAL A 60 11.10 -12.35 0.80
N GLN A 61 11.49 -12.41 -0.47
CA GLN A 61 11.91 -11.24 -1.23
C GLN A 61 10.70 -10.37 -1.58
N ILE A 62 10.86 -9.04 -1.58
CA ILE A 62 9.90 -8.12 -2.19
C ILE A 62 10.45 -7.75 -3.57
N VAL A 63 9.73 -8.07 -4.63
CA VAL A 63 10.08 -7.74 -6.01
C VAL A 63 9.12 -6.66 -6.49
N CYS A 64 9.56 -5.40 -6.40
CA CYS A 64 8.78 -4.25 -6.84
C CYS A 64 9.45 -3.66 -8.07
N ASP A 65 8.75 -3.69 -9.21
CA ASP A 65 9.15 -3.02 -10.44
C ASP A 65 7.98 -2.16 -10.90
N LEU A 66 8.11 -0.84 -10.71
CA LEU A 66 7.07 0.13 -11.00
C LEU A 66 7.41 0.85 -12.31
N PRO A 67 6.52 0.84 -13.31
CA PRO A 67 6.71 1.63 -14.52
C PRO A 67 6.87 3.12 -14.21
N ASP A 68 7.68 3.84 -15.00
CA ASP A 68 7.90 5.28 -14.83
C ASP A 68 6.58 6.07 -14.74
N GLU A 69 5.58 5.68 -15.54
CA GLU A 69 4.22 6.27 -15.53
C GLU A 69 3.58 6.23 -14.13
N ILE A 70 3.79 5.15 -13.36
CA ILE A 70 3.25 4.98 -12.00
C ILE A 70 4.12 5.75 -11.00
N SER A 71 5.45 5.65 -11.14
CA SER A 71 6.39 6.29 -10.23
C SER A 71 6.30 7.81 -10.27
N SER A 72 5.93 8.42 -11.39
CA SER A 72 5.74 9.86 -11.53
C SER A 72 4.28 10.32 -11.42
N MET A 73 3.33 9.43 -11.07
CA MET A 73 1.91 9.77 -11.04
C MET A 73 1.56 10.53 -9.76
N ASP A 74 1.02 11.74 -9.91
CA ASP A 74 0.45 12.51 -8.81
C ASP A 74 -1.07 12.31 -8.74
N LEU A 75 -1.59 12.11 -7.53
CA LEU A 75 -3.00 11.84 -7.24
C LEU A 75 -3.52 12.83 -6.20
N TYR A 76 -4.83 13.04 -6.20
CA TYR A 76 -5.53 13.87 -5.21
C TYR A 76 -6.54 13.03 -4.44
N GLU A 77 -6.06 12.30 -3.42
CA GLU A 77 -6.83 11.33 -2.63
C GLU A 77 -6.28 11.24 -1.19
N ASP A 78 -6.80 10.33 -0.36
CA ASP A 78 -6.24 10.06 0.97
C ASP A 78 -5.01 9.13 0.88
N ASN A 79 -3.82 9.75 0.79
CA ASN A 79 -2.54 9.03 0.73
C ASN A 79 -2.36 8.08 1.92
N LEU A 80 -2.65 8.55 3.14
CA LEU A 80 -2.37 7.79 4.34
C LEU A 80 -3.27 6.55 4.41
N ARG A 81 -4.53 6.67 3.98
CA ARG A 81 -5.45 5.53 3.89
C ARG A 81 -4.99 4.52 2.83
N LEU A 82 -4.60 4.99 1.65
CA LEU A 82 -4.08 4.14 0.60
C LEU A 82 -2.83 3.38 1.07
N GLN A 83 -1.88 4.09 1.67
CA GLN A 83 -0.67 3.51 2.24
C GLN A 83 -0.98 2.44 3.29
N GLN A 84 -1.91 2.72 4.22
CA GLN A 84 -2.33 1.76 5.24
C GLN A 84 -2.88 0.47 4.62
N VAL A 85 -3.80 0.58 3.67
CA VAL A 85 -4.42 -0.56 2.99
C VAL A 85 -3.36 -1.40 2.28
N LEU A 86 -2.50 -0.77 1.47
CA LEU A 86 -1.45 -1.47 0.72
C LEU A 86 -0.41 -2.13 1.64
N SER A 87 0.01 -1.46 2.71
CA SER A 87 0.93 -2.03 3.69
C SER A 87 0.35 -3.23 4.42
N ASN A 88 -0.94 -3.22 4.75
CA ASN A 88 -1.59 -4.37 5.37
C ASN A 88 -1.61 -5.57 4.43
N PHE A 89 -1.99 -5.38 3.16
CA PHE A 89 -1.97 -6.44 2.16
C PHE A 89 -0.56 -6.99 1.91
N LEU A 90 0.45 -6.12 1.77
CA LEU A 90 1.83 -6.55 1.59
C LEU A 90 2.34 -7.35 2.79
N ARG A 91 2.04 -6.87 4.01
CA ARG A 91 2.39 -7.57 5.24
C ARG A 91 1.76 -8.96 5.29
N ASN A 92 0.48 -9.10 4.94
CA ASN A 92 -0.20 -10.39 4.89
C ASN A 92 0.40 -11.31 3.83
N ALA A 93 0.71 -10.80 2.64
CA ALA A 93 1.39 -11.57 1.60
C ALA A 93 2.74 -12.13 2.10
N ILE A 94 3.55 -11.32 2.79
CA ILE A 94 4.82 -11.76 3.38
C ILE A 94 4.60 -12.78 4.51
N LEU A 95 3.61 -12.56 5.37
CA LEU A 95 3.29 -13.46 6.48
C LEU A 95 2.82 -14.83 6.00
N PHE A 96 2.05 -14.91 4.92
CA PHE A 96 1.46 -16.17 4.46
C PHE A 96 2.21 -16.81 3.29
N SER A 97 3.27 -16.18 2.80
CA SER A 97 4.20 -16.81 1.86
C SER A 97 4.98 -17.95 2.55
N PRO A 98 5.17 -19.10 1.88
CA PRO A 98 6.03 -20.16 2.38
C PRO A 98 7.48 -19.68 2.47
N VAL A 99 8.27 -20.26 3.37
CA VAL A 99 9.71 -19.95 3.49
C VAL A 99 10.49 -20.94 2.62
N MET A 100 10.76 -20.56 1.38
CA MET A 100 11.53 -21.32 0.39
C MET A 100 12.64 -20.44 -0.19
N GLU A 101 13.61 -21.05 -0.88
CA GLU A 101 14.81 -20.35 -1.39
C GLU A 101 14.46 -19.22 -2.37
N ASP A 102 13.38 -19.38 -3.14
CA ASP A 102 12.90 -18.42 -4.15
C ASP A 102 11.55 -17.76 -3.77
N SER A 103 11.22 -17.68 -2.48
CA SER A 103 9.96 -17.08 -2.05
C SER A 103 9.96 -15.57 -2.27
N SER A 104 9.03 -15.09 -3.09
CA SER A 104 8.88 -13.66 -3.37
C SER A 104 7.43 -13.19 -3.32
N VAL A 105 7.23 -11.93 -2.94
CA VAL A 105 5.99 -11.18 -3.14
C VAL A 105 6.22 -10.07 -4.14
N ALA A 106 5.28 -9.85 -5.05
CA ALA A 106 5.41 -8.86 -6.12
C ALA A 106 4.22 -7.88 -6.14
N PRO A 107 4.34 -6.71 -5.49
CA PRO A 107 3.38 -5.62 -5.67
C PRO A 107 3.48 -5.05 -7.10
N SER A 108 2.33 -4.72 -7.69
CA SER A 108 2.21 -4.10 -9.01
C SER A 108 0.97 -3.22 -9.09
N VAL A 109 1.02 -2.21 -9.96
CA VAL A 109 -0.10 -1.29 -10.22
C VAL A 109 -0.40 -1.27 -11.71
N ILE A 110 -1.67 -1.43 -12.04
CA ILE A 110 -2.16 -1.43 -13.42
C ILE A 110 -3.10 -0.23 -13.59
N PRO A 111 -2.71 0.80 -14.35
CA PRO A 111 -3.56 1.94 -14.60
C PRO A 111 -4.56 1.62 -15.72
N ARG A 112 -5.78 2.12 -15.57
CA ARG A 112 -6.82 2.12 -16.61
C ARG A 112 -7.39 3.52 -16.70
N ASN A 113 -6.94 4.24 -17.72
CA ASN A 113 -7.40 5.60 -17.98
C ASN A 113 -8.85 5.59 -18.46
N GLU A 114 -9.70 6.37 -17.79
CA GLU A 114 -11.07 6.61 -18.20
C GLU A 114 -11.26 8.10 -18.46
N LYS A 115 -11.37 8.46 -19.74
CA LYS A 115 -11.60 9.85 -20.11
C LYS A 115 -13.03 10.23 -19.78
N ILE A 116 -13.21 11.07 -18.77
CA ILE A 116 -14.52 11.68 -18.48
C ILE A 116 -14.74 12.86 -19.42
N ARG A 117 -15.97 13.00 -19.93
CA ARG A 117 -16.38 14.00 -20.93
C ARG A 117 -16.23 15.48 -20.49
N ASN A 118 -15.76 15.76 -19.27
CA ASN A 118 -15.73 17.09 -18.67
C ASN A 118 -14.32 17.64 -18.36
N GLY A 119 -13.24 17.02 -18.88
CA GLY A 119 -11.88 17.57 -18.77
C GLY A 119 -11.17 17.31 -17.43
N VAL A 120 -11.73 16.46 -16.58
CA VAL A 120 -11.02 15.85 -15.44
C VAL A 120 -10.57 14.46 -15.88
N ASP A 121 -9.27 14.22 -15.88
CA ASP A 121 -8.70 12.91 -16.13
C ASP A 121 -8.87 12.05 -14.88
N VAL A 122 -9.70 11.01 -14.97
CA VAL A 122 -9.86 10.02 -13.91
C VAL A 122 -9.10 8.77 -14.31
N VAL A 123 -8.23 8.32 -13.41
CA VAL A 123 -7.49 7.08 -13.56
C VAL A 123 -8.05 6.04 -12.59
N HIS A 124 -8.39 4.87 -13.12
CA HIS A 124 -8.68 3.71 -12.29
C HIS A 124 -7.39 2.93 -12.08
N LEU A 125 -6.96 2.80 -10.83
CA LEU A 125 -5.75 2.06 -10.46
C LEU A 125 -6.13 0.69 -9.88
N LYS A 126 -5.60 -0.38 -10.48
CA LYS A 126 -5.68 -1.73 -9.91
C LYS A 126 -4.36 -2.09 -9.24
N PHE A 127 -4.39 -2.19 -7.92
CA PHE A 127 -3.30 -2.71 -7.12
C PHE A 127 -3.36 -4.23 -7.05
N LYS A 128 -2.22 -4.90 -7.20
CA LYS A 128 -2.09 -6.35 -7.12
C LYS A 128 -0.83 -6.71 -6.34
N ILE A 129 -0.91 -7.72 -5.48
CA ILE A 129 0.24 -8.31 -4.79
C ILE A 129 0.23 -9.81 -5.07
N ASP A 130 1.16 -10.26 -5.92
CA ASP A 130 1.32 -11.69 -6.19
C ASP A 130 2.18 -12.34 -5.09
N HIS A 131 1.80 -13.53 -4.65
CA HIS A 131 2.55 -14.30 -3.65
C HIS A 131 2.41 -15.82 -3.88
N PRO A 132 3.31 -16.67 -3.34
CA PRO A 132 3.32 -18.09 -3.66
C PRO A 132 2.21 -18.88 -2.96
N ALA A 133 1.86 -20.03 -3.53
CA ALA A 133 0.99 -21.03 -2.89
C ALA A 133 1.57 -21.51 -1.53
N PRO A 134 0.76 -21.95 -0.55
CA PRO A 134 -0.68 -22.26 -0.64
C PRO A 134 -1.60 -21.03 -0.57
N GLY A 135 -1.05 -19.82 -0.48
CA GLY A 135 -1.87 -18.62 -0.41
C GLY A 135 -2.27 -18.26 1.02
N ILE A 136 -3.32 -17.44 1.16
CA ILE A 136 -3.94 -17.13 2.45
C ILE A 136 -4.65 -18.39 2.96
N PRO A 137 -4.49 -18.78 4.25
CA PRO A 137 -5.22 -19.90 4.83
C PRO A 137 -6.74 -19.73 4.65
N VAL A 138 -7.44 -20.80 4.25
CA VAL A 138 -8.90 -20.79 4.01
C VAL A 138 -9.70 -20.29 5.23
N ALA A 139 -9.19 -20.47 6.44
CA ALA A 139 -9.85 -19.99 7.67
C ALA A 139 -9.88 -18.44 7.80
N LEU A 140 -9.15 -17.72 6.95
CA LEU A 140 -9.04 -16.26 6.97
C LEU A 140 -9.64 -15.59 5.72
N VAL A 141 -10.28 -16.37 4.83
CA VAL A 141 -10.90 -15.90 3.57
C VAL A 141 -12.43 -15.94 3.69
#